data_AF-A0A8T7FG67-F1
#
_entry.id   AF-A0A8T7FG67-F1
#
_cell.length_a   1.000
_cell.length_b   1.000
_cell.length_c   1.000
_cell.angle_alpha   90.00
_cell.angle_beta   90.00
_cell.angle_gamma   90.00
#
_symmetry.space_group_name_H-M   'P 1'
#
loop_
_entity.id
_entity.type
_entity.pdbx_description
1 polymer ?
#
loop_
_entity_poly.entity_id
_entity_poly.type
_entity_poly.pdbx_seq_one_letter_code
_entity_poly.pdbx_strand_id
1 'polypeptide(L)'
;MTPPSSPSLLRPSRPVGFIGYGAYVPRYRLPAKEVARVWTGGKSAGLPIKEKAVPGLDEDVITMSIEAAKNAIARAGIDPAELRAIWVGSESHPYAVKPTSTVVAEAIGASAHIQAGDWEFA
;
A
#
# COMPACT_ATOMS: atom_id res chain seq x y z
N MET A 1 -45.94 10.58 18.86
CA MET A 1 -44.85 9.61 18.71
C MET A 1 -43.97 10.10 17.57
N THR A 2 -42.90 10.83 17.89
CA THR A 2 -41.92 11.31 16.91
C THR A 2 -41.14 10.11 16.36
N PRO A 3 -40.92 10.00 15.03
CA PRO A 3 -40.05 8.96 14.50
C PRO A 3 -38.64 9.14 15.09
N PRO A 4 -37.95 8.06 15.49
CA PRO A 4 -36.59 8.16 16.01
C PRO A 4 -35.70 8.80 14.94
N SER A 5 -34.94 9.82 15.36
CA SER A 5 -33.96 10.52 14.54
C SER A 5 -33.04 9.51 13.85
N SER A 6 -33.05 9.52 12.52
CA SER A 6 -32.13 8.72 11.70
C SER A 6 -30.69 8.88 12.21
N PRO A 7 -29.92 7.79 12.36
CA PRO A 7 -28.56 7.87 12.88
C PRO A 7 -27.73 8.79 11.99
N SER A 8 -26.87 9.60 12.61
CA SER A 8 -25.99 10.63 12.04
C SER A 8 -24.93 10.12 11.03
N LEU A 9 -25.14 8.94 10.46
CA LEU A 9 -24.28 8.34 9.45
C LEU A 9 -24.40 9.14 8.16
N LEU A 10 -23.33 9.85 7.81
CA LEU A 10 -23.16 10.45 6.50
C LEU A 10 -23.20 9.34 5.44
N ARG A 11 -24.27 9.34 4.63
CA ARG A 11 -24.43 8.38 3.53
C ARG A 11 -24.11 9.09 2.21
N PRO A 12 -23.22 8.53 1.37
CA PRO A 12 -22.96 9.09 0.06
C PRO A 12 -24.18 8.91 -0.85
N SER A 13 -24.35 9.83 -1.80
CA SER A 13 -25.42 9.78 -2.81
C SER A 13 -25.23 8.66 -3.84
N ARG A 14 -24.00 8.14 -3.96
CA ARG A 14 -23.64 7.01 -4.81
C ARG A 14 -23.09 5.89 -3.92
N PRO A 15 -23.31 4.60 -4.25
CA PRO A 15 -22.62 3.51 -3.58
C PRO A 15 -21.10 3.70 -3.66
N VAL A 16 -20.41 3.55 -2.53
CA VAL A 16 -18.94 3.62 -2.44
C VAL A 16 -18.42 2.42 -1.66
N GLY A 17 -17.24 1.94 -2.03
CA GLY A 17 -16.58 0.83 -1.37
C GLY A 17 -15.32 0.39 -2.12
N PHE A 18 -14.60 -0.57 -1.53
CA PHE A 18 -13.47 -1.21 -2.19
C PHE A 18 -13.97 -2.28 -3.15
N ILE A 19 -13.60 -2.14 -4.43
CA ILE A 19 -13.97 -3.10 -5.48
C ILE A 19 -12.80 -4.02 -5.89
N GLY A 20 -11.59 -3.75 -5.42
CA GLY A 20 -10.41 -4.58 -5.62
C GLY A 20 -9.32 -4.26 -4.59
N TYR A 21 -8.43 -5.22 -4.38
CA TYR A 21 -7.29 -5.08 -3.47
C TYR A 21 -6.11 -5.88 -4.02
N GLY A 22 -4.89 -5.44 -3.73
CA GLY A 22 -3.68 -6.12 -4.15
C GLY A 22 -2.59 -5.94 -3.10
N ALA A 23 -1.66 -6.88 -3.09
CA ALA A 23 -0.57 -6.87 -2.14
C ALA A 23 0.70 -7.33 -2.86
N TYR A 24 1.81 -6.78 -2.41
CA TYR A 24 3.14 -7.24 -2.75
C TYR A 24 3.93 -7.37 -1.46
N VAL A 25 4.66 -8.48 -1.33
CA VAL A 25 5.56 -8.72 -0.22
C VAL A 25 6.91 -9.08 -0.84
N PRO A 26 8.00 -8.40 -0.45
CA PRO A 26 9.32 -8.71 -0.99
C PRO A 26 9.66 -10.18 -0.94
N ARG A 27 10.55 -10.66 -1.79
CA ARG A 27 10.89 -12.09 -1.83
C ARG A 27 11.85 -12.50 -0.72
N TYR A 28 12.82 -11.67 -0.38
CA TYR A 28 13.88 -12.04 0.55
C TYR A 28 13.41 -12.11 1.99
N ARG A 29 13.97 -13.05 2.77
CA ARG A 29 13.60 -13.32 4.16
C ARG A 29 14.84 -13.31 5.05
N LEU A 30 14.75 -12.55 6.15
CA LEU A 30 15.73 -12.58 7.23
C LEU A 30 15.16 -13.39 8.39
N PRO A 31 15.73 -14.57 8.71
CA PRO A 31 15.26 -15.37 9.83
C PRO A 31 15.42 -14.61 11.15
N ALA A 32 14.39 -14.66 12.00
CA ALA A 32 14.42 -13.98 13.30
C ALA A 32 15.54 -14.53 14.20
N LYS A 33 15.90 -15.82 14.03
CA LYS A 33 17.02 -16.46 14.74
C LYS A 33 18.37 -15.81 14.42
N GLU A 34 18.57 -15.32 13.20
CA GLU A 34 19.82 -14.64 12.82
C GLU A 34 19.90 -13.25 13.45
N VAL A 35 18.76 -12.54 13.50
CA VAL A 35 18.66 -11.28 14.23
C VAL A 35 18.98 -11.50 15.70
N ALA A 36 18.38 -12.49 16.35
CA ALA A 36 18.65 -12.80 17.76
C ALA A 36 20.10 -13.27 18.01
N ARG A 37 20.69 -14.04 17.09
CA ARG A 37 22.10 -14.44 17.16
C ARG A 37 23.01 -13.21 17.22
N VAL A 38 22.77 -12.21 16.38
CA VAL A 38 23.59 -10.99 16.31
C VAL A 38 23.31 -10.03 17.48
N TRP A 39 22.04 -9.77 17.79
CA TRP A 39 21.65 -8.72 18.74
C TRP A 39 21.53 -9.19 20.20
N THR A 40 21.22 -10.46 20.45
CA THR A 40 21.04 -11.00 21.81
C THR A 40 22.00 -12.15 22.14
N GLY A 41 22.99 -12.41 21.29
CA GLY A 41 23.93 -13.52 21.46
C GLY A 41 23.25 -14.89 21.43
N GLY A 42 22.12 -15.01 20.70
CA GLY A 42 21.33 -16.24 20.61
C GLY A 42 20.47 -16.54 21.84
N LYS A 43 20.47 -15.65 22.84
CA LYS A 43 19.62 -15.76 24.03
C LYS A 43 18.26 -15.16 23.70
N SER A 44 17.37 -15.95 23.11
CA SER A 44 15.98 -15.54 22.91
C SER A 44 15.04 -16.69 23.27
N ALA A 45 14.35 -16.54 24.40
CA ALA A 45 13.19 -17.36 24.71
C ALA A 45 12.04 -16.93 23.78
N GLY A 46 11.65 -17.80 22.85
CA GLY A 46 10.50 -17.60 21.95
C GLY A 46 10.57 -16.32 21.09
N LEU A 47 10.99 -16.45 19.84
CA LEU A 47 10.94 -15.32 18.90
C LEU A 47 9.49 -15.04 18.47
N PRO A 48 9.04 -13.77 18.46
CA PRO A 48 7.64 -13.43 18.15
C PRO A 48 7.26 -13.68 16.69
N ILE A 49 8.27 -13.79 15.80
CA ILE A 49 8.11 -14.07 14.38
C ILE A 49 9.13 -15.13 13.94
N LYS A 50 8.84 -15.82 12.83
CA LYS A 50 9.78 -16.77 12.21
C LYS A 50 10.86 -16.04 11.40
N GLU A 51 10.44 -15.06 10.61
CA GLU A 51 11.26 -14.31 9.67
C GLU A 51 10.62 -12.97 9.33
N LYS A 52 11.43 -12.03 8.81
CA LYS A 52 11.00 -10.73 8.32
C LYS A 52 11.27 -10.64 6.82
N ALA A 53 10.31 -10.11 6.06
CA ALA A 53 10.53 -9.73 4.67
C ALA A 53 11.46 -8.52 4.56
N VAL A 54 12.44 -8.61 3.66
CA VAL A 54 13.45 -7.57 3.38
C VAL A 54 13.42 -7.27 1.87
N PRO A 55 13.42 -5.99 1.45
CA PRO A 55 13.50 -5.63 0.04
C PRO A 55 14.84 -6.04 -0.57
N GLY A 56 14.80 -6.46 -1.83
CA GLY A 56 15.95 -6.56 -2.72
C GLY A 56 16.52 -5.21 -3.14
N LEU A 57 17.56 -5.24 -3.96
CA LEU A 57 18.22 -4.02 -4.46
C LEU A 57 17.34 -3.24 -5.45
N ASP A 58 16.40 -3.92 -6.11
CA ASP A 58 15.45 -3.40 -7.09
C ASP A 58 14.03 -3.21 -6.50
N GLU A 59 13.89 -3.33 -5.18
CA GLU A 59 12.61 -3.21 -4.47
C GLU A 59 12.57 -1.94 -3.62
N ASP A 60 11.59 -1.07 -3.88
CA ASP A 60 11.31 0.13 -3.09
C ASP A 60 9.79 0.36 -2.98
N VAL A 61 9.38 1.46 -2.35
CA VAL A 61 7.97 1.80 -2.20
C VAL A 61 7.28 1.96 -3.57
N ILE A 62 7.96 2.45 -4.60
CA ILE A 62 7.39 2.61 -5.93
C ILE A 62 7.10 1.23 -6.53
N THR A 63 8.11 0.34 -6.60
CA THR A 63 7.96 -0.96 -7.27
C THR A 63 6.96 -1.86 -6.53
N MET A 64 7.00 -1.88 -5.19
CA MET A 64 6.02 -2.59 -4.39
C MET A 64 4.60 -2.06 -4.60
N SER A 65 4.43 -0.72 -4.68
CA SER A 65 3.13 -0.09 -4.93
C SER A 65 2.60 -0.39 -6.33
N ILE A 66 3.46 -0.43 -7.34
CA ILE A 66 3.09 -0.78 -8.74
C ILE A 66 2.54 -2.21 -8.77
N GLU A 67 3.25 -3.18 -8.20
CA GLU A 67 2.82 -4.58 -8.20
C GLU A 67 1.52 -4.79 -7.41
N ALA A 68 1.39 -4.14 -6.25
CA ALA A 68 0.14 -4.17 -5.48
C ALA A 68 -1.02 -3.52 -6.25
N ALA A 69 -0.81 -2.37 -6.89
CA ALA A 69 -1.84 -1.66 -7.65
C ALA A 69 -2.30 -2.43 -8.89
N LYS A 70 -1.37 -3.01 -9.67
CA LYS A 70 -1.71 -3.88 -10.82
C LYS A 70 -2.60 -5.05 -10.40
N ASN A 71 -2.26 -5.69 -9.28
CA ASN A 71 -3.08 -6.77 -8.72
C ASN A 71 -4.46 -6.29 -8.26
N ALA A 72 -4.55 -5.09 -7.66
CA ALA A 72 -5.81 -4.51 -7.23
C ALA A 72 -6.74 -4.19 -8.40
N ILE A 73 -6.20 -3.57 -9.46
CA ILE A 73 -6.94 -3.24 -10.69
C ILE A 73 -7.42 -4.49 -11.39
N ALA A 74 -6.55 -5.51 -11.55
CA ALA A 74 -6.91 -6.76 -12.19
C ALA A 74 -8.07 -7.46 -11.47
N ARG A 75 -8.09 -7.41 -10.12
CA ARG A 75 -9.19 -7.97 -9.33
C ARG A 75 -10.45 -7.10 -9.32
N ALA A 76 -10.30 -5.78 -9.47
CA ALA A 76 -11.43 -4.87 -9.64
C ALA A 76 -12.10 -5.01 -11.02
N GLY A 77 -11.37 -5.48 -12.03
CA GLY A 77 -11.88 -5.66 -13.39
C GLY A 77 -12.19 -4.34 -14.10
N ILE A 78 -11.46 -3.27 -13.77
CA ILE A 78 -11.62 -1.93 -14.35
C ILE A 78 -10.48 -1.60 -15.32
N ASP A 79 -10.73 -0.69 -16.26
CA ASP A 79 -9.66 -0.07 -17.04
C ASP A 79 -8.89 0.94 -16.16
N PRO A 80 -7.55 0.87 -16.03
CA PRO A 80 -6.75 1.88 -15.35
C PRO A 80 -7.03 3.33 -15.79
N ALA A 81 -7.44 3.55 -17.05
CA ALA A 81 -7.76 4.87 -17.58
C ALA A 81 -9.04 5.50 -16.96
N GLU A 82 -9.86 4.70 -16.27
CA GLU A 82 -11.02 5.20 -15.51
C GLU A 82 -10.63 5.84 -14.19
N LEU A 83 -9.42 5.59 -13.68
CA LEU A 83 -8.95 6.20 -12.45
C LEU A 83 -8.89 7.73 -12.57
N ARG A 84 -9.24 8.40 -11.48
CA ARG A 84 -9.23 9.87 -11.36
C ARG A 84 -8.39 10.38 -10.20
N ALA A 85 -7.95 9.48 -9.32
CA ALA A 85 -7.05 9.79 -8.24
C ALA A 85 -6.15 8.58 -7.97
N ILE A 86 -4.88 8.86 -7.68
CA ILE A 86 -3.90 7.88 -7.24
C ILE A 86 -3.18 8.48 -6.04
N TRP A 87 -3.37 7.85 -4.89
CA TRP A 87 -2.78 8.28 -3.63
C TRP A 87 -1.89 7.20 -3.08
N VAL A 88 -0.66 7.57 -2.72
CA VAL A 88 0.29 6.65 -2.09
C VAL A 88 0.52 7.10 -0.66
N GLY A 89 0.27 6.20 0.29
CA GLY A 89 0.63 6.41 1.69
C GLY A 89 1.97 5.73 1.98
N SER A 90 2.96 6.47 2.45
CA SER A 90 4.25 5.91 2.87
C SER A 90 5.01 6.83 3.81
N GLU A 91 5.90 6.26 4.62
CA GLU A 91 6.94 6.99 5.38
C GLU A 91 8.33 6.75 4.77
N SER A 92 8.39 6.18 3.57
CA SER A 92 9.64 5.76 2.92
C SER A 92 9.66 6.12 1.43
N HIS A 93 9.07 7.27 1.08
CA HIS A 93 9.11 7.79 -0.27
C HIS A 93 10.56 7.99 -0.73
N PRO A 94 10.96 7.54 -1.94
CA PRO A 94 12.35 7.62 -2.39
C PRO A 94 12.78 9.03 -2.81
N TYR A 95 11.81 9.91 -3.10
CA TYR A 95 12.07 11.30 -3.49
C TYR A 95 11.35 12.26 -2.55
N ALA A 96 12.04 13.34 -2.18
CA ALA A 96 11.48 14.39 -1.32
C ALA A 96 10.45 15.29 -2.03
N VAL A 97 10.47 15.32 -3.38
CA VAL A 97 9.68 16.28 -4.17
C VAL A 97 8.84 15.60 -5.23
N LYS A 98 9.40 14.60 -5.94
CA LYS A 98 8.66 13.87 -6.98
C LYS A 98 7.73 12.87 -6.30
N PRO A 99 6.39 13.03 -6.39
CA PRO A 99 5.48 12.11 -5.71
C PRO A 99 5.57 10.72 -6.34
N THR A 100 5.67 9.69 -5.50
CA THR A 100 5.59 8.27 -5.84
C THR A 100 4.34 7.95 -6.63
N SER A 101 3.20 8.53 -6.23
CA SER A 101 1.92 8.42 -6.94
C SER A 101 2.00 8.77 -8.42
N THR A 102 2.84 9.72 -8.83
CA THR A 102 3.02 10.06 -10.27
C THR A 102 3.74 8.96 -11.04
N VAL A 103 4.70 8.26 -10.43
CA VAL A 103 5.41 7.14 -11.06
C VAL A 103 4.52 5.92 -11.12
N VAL A 104 3.79 5.64 -10.04
CA VAL A 104 2.81 4.54 -9.98
C VAL A 104 1.74 4.74 -11.05
N ALA A 105 1.21 5.95 -11.19
CA ALA A 105 0.19 6.27 -12.19
C ALA A 105 0.62 5.91 -13.62
N GLU A 106 1.81 6.35 -14.02
CA GLU A 106 2.35 6.04 -15.34
C GLU A 106 2.55 4.52 -15.50
N ALA A 107 3.16 3.87 -14.52
CA ALA A 107 3.52 2.47 -14.59
C ALA A 107 2.33 1.49 -14.61
N ILE A 108 1.16 1.91 -14.09
CA ILE A 108 -0.09 1.12 -14.15
C ILE A 108 -0.97 1.49 -15.36
N GLY A 109 -0.55 2.45 -16.18
CA GLY A 109 -1.31 2.90 -17.36
C GLY A 109 -2.52 3.76 -17.04
N ALA A 110 -2.50 4.52 -15.94
CA ALA A 110 -3.58 5.42 -15.60
C ALA A 110 -3.68 6.60 -16.57
N SER A 111 -4.84 7.28 -16.57
CA SER A 111 -5.04 8.50 -17.37
C SER A 111 -4.09 9.64 -16.94
N ALA A 112 -3.73 10.52 -17.88
CA ALA A 112 -3.05 11.78 -17.58
C ALA A 112 -3.92 12.76 -16.77
N HIS A 113 -5.25 12.56 -16.71
CA HIS A 113 -6.20 13.41 -16.00
C HIS A 113 -6.52 12.83 -14.61
N ILE A 114 -5.52 12.76 -13.74
CA ILE A 114 -5.63 12.25 -12.38
C ILE A 114 -5.15 13.27 -11.34
N GLN A 115 -5.69 13.17 -10.14
CA GLN A 115 -5.09 13.74 -8.95
C GLN A 115 -4.07 12.75 -8.37
N ALA A 116 -2.79 13.07 -8.45
CA ALA A 116 -1.72 12.30 -7.82
C ALA A 116 -1.27 12.99 -6.53
N GLY A 117 -1.09 12.23 -5.45
CA GLY A 117 -0.62 12.76 -4.17
C GLY A 117 0.01 11.68 -3.29
N ASP A 118 1.02 12.07 -2.53
CA ASP A 118 1.65 11.24 -1.53
C ASP A 118 1.24 11.73 -0.14
N TRP A 119 1.01 10.79 0.78
CA TRP A 119 0.58 11.05 2.13
C TRP A 119 1.54 10.38 3.10
N GLU A 120 2.00 11.13 4.09
CA GLU A 120 2.84 10.64 5.17
C GLU A 120 2.29 11.13 6.51
N PHE A 121 2.48 10.33 7.54
CA PHE A 121 2.18 10.70 8.92
C PHE A 121 3.38 10.32 9.77
N ALA A 122 4.20 11.32 10.09
CA ALA A 122 5.47 11.19 10.81
C ALA A 122 5.36 11.73 12.24
#